data_AF-A0A0C2Z8V5-F1
#
_entry.id   AF-A0A0C2Z8V5-F1
#
_cell.length_a   1.000
_cell.length_b   1.000
_cell.length_c   1.000
_cell.angle_alpha   90.00
_cell.angle_beta   90.00
_cell.angle_gamma   90.00
#
_symmetry.space_group_name_H-M   'P 1'
#
loop_
_entity.id
_entity.type
_entity.pdbx_description
1 polymer ?
#
loop_
_entity_poly.entity_id
_entity_poly.type
_entity_poly.pdbx_seq_one_letter_code
_entity_poly.pdbx_strand_id
1 'polypeptide(L)'
;MRVIEVTGVAGVGKSYVLSKLSQNPNIVLDTALIKAYKLNDLRLGILFLKQKKSLKMLWLMIQIAFKLKMSLFHQINFIRNSIKKFGKEIFIHHQLTKMENIIIVDEGISHLYQNIITDKNDDNEALIALVDQLIVSVEFNNEIMIINANETTIYHRLFNRGHKRLKSGDEIKKFIIKSQTNIQHIEEKFNHVFHIQNDEDGDLETELNTIWK
;
A
#
# COMPACT_ATOMS: atom_id res chain seq x y z
N MET A 1 -11.35 8.06 -15.36
CA MET A 1 -10.14 7.72 -14.59
C MET A 1 -10.41 6.52 -13.70
N ARG A 2 -9.57 5.49 -13.78
CA ARG A 2 -9.58 4.34 -12.88
C ARG A 2 -8.28 4.37 -12.07
N VAL A 3 -8.36 4.18 -10.76
CA VAL A 3 -7.20 4.17 -9.87
C VAL A 3 -7.10 2.79 -9.24
N ILE A 4 -5.94 2.15 -9.40
CA ILE A 4 -5.67 0.82 -8.88
C ILE A 4 -4.47 0.91 -7.94
N GLU A 5 -4.66 0.59 -6.67
CA GLU A 5 -3.55 0.42 -5.73
C GLU A 5 -2.98 -0.98 -5.85
N VAL A 6 -1.66 -1.07 -6.05
CA VAL A 6 -0.95 -2.35 -6.01
C VAL A 6 -0.38 -2.55 -4.61
N THR A 7 -0.76 -3.66 -3.99
CA THR A 7 -0.32 -4.06 -2.66
C THR A 7 -0.03 -5.56 -2.62
N GLY A 8 0.44 -6.04 -1.47
CA GLY A 8 0.85 -7.42 -1.28
C GLY A 8 2.03 -7.54 -0.32
N VAL A 9 2.25 -8.75 0.17
CA VAL A 9 3.32 -9.06 1.13
C VAL A 9 4.70 -8.64 0.57
N ALA A 10 5.63 -8.27 1.43
CA ALA A 10 7.00 -8.00 0.97
C ALA A 10 7.59 -9.28 0.34
N GLY A 11 8.22 -9.16 -0.83
CA GLY A 11 8.80 -10.32 -1.53
C GLY A 11 7.91 -10.98 -2.60
N VAL A 12 6.63 -10.60 -2.72
CA VAL A 12 5.72 -11.16 -3.75
C VAL A 12 6.07 -10.79 -5.19
N GLY A 13 7.00 -9.85 -5.40
CA GLY A 13 7.42 -9.43 -6.75
C GLY A 13 6.62 -8.28 -7.36
N LYS A 14 6.01 -7.41 -6.54
CA LYS A 14 5.29 -6.20 -6.99
C LYS A 14 6.03 -5.41 -8.07
N SER A 15 7.32 -5.15 -7.88
CA SER A 15 8.13 -4.39 -8.84
C SER A 15 8.24 -5.06 -10.22
N TYR A 16 8.21 -6.40 -10.28
CA TYR A 16 8.18 -7.12 -11.55
C TYR A 16 6.85 -6.89 -12.27
N VAL A 17 5.73 -7.07 -11.56
CA VAL A 17 4.38 -6.81 -12.11
C VAL A 17 4.22 -5.36 -12.56
N LEU A 18 4.63 -4.40 -11.75
CA LEU A 18 4.59 -2.97 -12.10
C LEU A 18 5.40 -2.65 -13.35
N SER A 19 6.55 -3.31 -13.56
CA SER A 19 7.36 -3.09 -14.76
C SER A 19 6.66 -3.61 -16.01
N LYS A 20 5.94 -4.74 -15.93
CA LYS A 20 5.10 -5.27 -17.02
C LYS A 20 3.91 -4.36 -17.30
N LEU A 21 3.19 -3.94 -16.26
CA LEU A 21 2.08 -2.99 -16.36
C LEU A 21 2.49 -1.70 -17.07
N SER A 22 3.68 -1.16 -16.75
CA SER A 22 4.17 0.10 -17.32
C SER A 22 4.47 0.06 -18.83
N GLN A 23 4.43 -1.11 -19.46
CA GLN A 23 4.58 -1.26 -20.91
C GLN A 23 3.31 -0.86 -21.67
N ASN A 24 2.15 -0.86 -21.00
CA ASN A 24 0.89 -0.45 -21.62
C ASN A 24 0.78 1.09 -21.65
N PRO A 25 0.59 1.72 -22.82
CA PRO A 25 0.50 3.19 -22.93
C PRO A 25 -0.71 3.79 -22.21
N ASN A 26 -1.73 2.99 -21.90
CA ASN A 26 -2.91 3.45 -21.17
C ASN A 26 -2.69 3.47 -19.65
N ILE A 27 -1.57 2.94 -19.15
CA ILE A 27 -1.20 2.97 -17.74
C ILE A 27 -0.26 4.12 -17.44
N VAL A 28 -0.52 4.80 -16.33
CA VAL A 28 0.43 5.72 -15.73
C VAL A 28 0.74 5.29 -14.30
N LEU A 29 2.02 5.05 -14.01
CA LEU A 29 2.48 4.83 -12.65
C LEU A 29 2.47 6.15 -11.85
N ASP A 30 2.07 6.09 -10.59
CA ASP A 30 2.07 7.22 -9.67
C ASP A 30 3.46 7.89 -9.54
N THR A 31 4.55 7.11 -9.59
CA THR A 31 5.92 7.63 -9.57
C THR A 31 6.22 8.54 -10.77
N ALA A 32 5.70 8.21 -11.96
CA ALA A 32 5.83 9.05 -13.14
C ALA A 32 5.06 10.36 -12.98
N LEU A 33 3.84 10.30 -12.41
CA LEU A 33 3.03 11.49 -12.10
C LEU A 33 3.72 12.39 -11.08
N ILE A 34 4.20 11.83 -9.97
CA ILE A 34 4.91 12.57 -8.93
C ILE A 34 6.09 13.34 -9.53
N LYS A 35 6.86 12.69 -10.42
CA LYS A 35 7.98 13.33 -11.12
C LYS A 35 7.51 14.42 -12.08
N ALA A 36 6.51 14.14 -12.92
CA ALA A 36 5.99 15.08 -13.92
C ALA A 36 5.45 16.37 -13.26
N TYR A 37 4.71 16.24 -12.17
CA TYR A 37 4.14 17.37 -11.42
C TYR A 37 5.07 17.93 -10.35
N LYS A 38 6.32 17.43 -10.26
CA LYS A 38 7.33 17.84 -9.26
C LYS A 38 6.76 17.83 -7.84
N LEU A 39 5.99 16.80 -7.50
CA LEU A 39 5.42 16.64 -6.17
C LEU A 39 6.52 16.15 -5.23
N ASN A 40 6.84 16.95 -4.22
CA ASN A 40 7.74 16.57 -3.14
C ASN A 40 6.94 16.37 -1.85
N ASP A 41 7.61 15.83 -0.82
CA ASP A 41 6.98 15.53 0.47
C ASP A 41 6.26 16.73 1.09
N LEU A 42 6.82 17.93 0.94
CA LEU A 42 6.20 19.17 1.41
C LEU A 42 4.90 19.48 0.66
N ARG A 43 4.89 19.40 -0.67
CA ARG A 43 3.69 19.64 -1.49
C ARG A 43 2.60 18.62 -1.19
N LEU A 44 2.95 17.34 -1.05
CA LEU A 44 2.01 16.29 -0.65
C LEU A 44 1.45 16.57 0.75
N GLY A 45 2.29 17.01 1.69
CA GLY A 45 1.85 17.43 3.02
C GLY A 45 0.89 18.62 2.98
N ILE A 46 1.16 19.64 2.16
CA ILE A 46 0.26 20.78 1.98
C ILE A 46 -1.08 20.34 1.40
N LEU A 47 -1.08 19.45 0.39
CA LEU A 47 -2.30 18.89 -0.19
C LEU A 47 -3.12 18.11 0.84
N PHE A 48 -2.47 17.31 1.68
CA PHE A 48 -3.09 16.64 2.80
C PHE A 48 -3.74 17.62 3.79
N LEU A 49 -3.02 18.66 4.20
CA LEU A 49 -3.51 19.63 5.18
C LEU A 49 -4.73 20.43 4.68
N LYS A 50 -4.88 20.61 3.36
CA LYS A 50 -6.04 21.27 2.75
C LYS A 50 -7.35 20.48 2.88
N GLN A 51 -7.31 19.21 3.26
CA GLN A 51 -8.52 18.42 3.48
C GLN A 51 -9.25 18.87 4.74
N LYS A 52 -10.58 18.93 4.66
CA LYS A 52 -11.44 19.32 5.81
C LYS A 52 -11.22 18.43 7.04
N LYS A 53 -10.96 17.14 6.82
CA LYS A 53 -10.75 16.14 7.88
C LYS A 53 -9.26 15.95 8.26
N SER A 54 -8.34 16.76 7.74
CA SER A 54 -6.89 16.56 7.90
C SER A 54 -6.43 16.50 9.35
N LEU A 55 -6.98 17.35 10.23
CA LEU A 55 -6.67 17.35 11.67
C LEU A 55 -7.12 16.06 12.36
N LYS A 56 -8.33 15.57 12.06
CA LYS A 56 -8.84 14.29 12.58
C LYS A 56 -7.95 13.13 12.11
N MET A 57 -7.59 13.12 10.83
CA MET A 57 -6.70 12.11 10.26
C MET A 57 -5.31 12.15 10.90
N LEU A 58 -4.74 13.33 11.11
CA LEU A 58 -3.45 13.49 11.78
C LEU A 58 -3.51 12.96 13.22
N TRP A 59 -4.59 13.26 13.94
CA TRP A 59 -4.82 12.72 15.28
C TRP A 59 -4.88 11.18 15.30
N LEU A 60 -5.62 10.58 14.36
CA LEU A 60 -5.66 9.12 14.21
C LEU A 60 -4.28 8.53 13.90
N MET A 61 -3.51 9.14 12.98
CA MET A 61 -2.14 8.72 12.67
C MET A 61 -1.23 8.76 13.90
N ILE A 62 -1.36 9.80 14.72
CA ILE A 62 -0.62 9.95 15.98
C ILE A 62 -1.01 8.83 16.95
N GLN A 63 -2.31 8.58 17.14
CA GLN A 63 -2.79 7.49 18.01
C GLN A 63 -2.26 6.13 17.58
N ILE A 64 -2.30 5.83 16.28
CA ILE A 64 -1.75 4.60 15.70
C ILE A 64 -0.24 4.52 15.99
N ALA A 65 0.51 5.58 15.71
CA ALA A 65 1.96 5.61 15.92
C ALA A 65 2.36 5.35 17.39
N PHE A 66 1.65 5.93 18.35
CA PHE A 66 1.89 5.69 19.78
C PHE A 66 1.55 4.26 20.21
N LYS A 67 0.54 3.62 19.62
CA LYS A 67 0.19 2.22 19.87
C LYS A 67 1.15 1.21 19.23
N LEU A 68 1.94 1.61 18.23
CA LEU A 68 2.81 0.69 17.49
C LEU A 68 4.03 0.13 18.26
N LYS A 69 4.21 0.47 19.55
CA LYS A 69 5.34 0.05 20.42
C LYS A 69 6.70 0.08 19.69
N MET A 70 6.96 1.16 18.95
CA MET A 70 8.18 1.38 18.16
C MET A 70 8.91 2.65 18.63
N SER A 71 10.17 2.84 18.21
CA SER A 71 10.91 4.05 18.60
C SER A 71 10.29 5.32 18.00
N LEU A 72 10.51 6.46 18.65
CA LEU A 72 9.98 7.76 18.22
C LEU A 72 10.32 8.08 16.75
N PHE A 73 11.53 7.73 16.30
CA PHE A 73 11.93 7.88 14.91
C PHE A 73 11.03 7.08 13.94
N HIS A 74 10.66 5.85 14.28
CA HIS A 74 9.75 5.04 13.48
C HIS A 74 8.31 5.59 13.51
N GLN A 75 7.87 6.11 14.66
CA GLN A 75 6.57 6.77 14.80
C GLN A 75 6.45 7.99 13.88
N ILE A 76 7.47 8.86 13.88
CA ILE A 76 7.52 10.03 12.99
C ILE A 76 7.55 9.60 11.53
N ASN A 77 8.32 8.57 11.18
CA ASN A 77 8.36 8.03 9.82
C ASN A 77 7.02 7.44 9.37
N PHE A 78 6.30 6.75 10.26
CA PHE A 78 4.95 6.26 9.99
C PHE A 78 4.03 7.45 9.65
N ILE A 79 3.97 8.47 10.52
CA ILE A 79 3.13 9.66 10.30
C ILE A 79 3.49 10.34 8.98
N ARG A 80 4.78 10.59 8.73
CA ARG A 80 5.26 11.22 7.47
C ARG A 80 4.83 10.40 6.24
N ASN A 81 5.03 9.09 6.26
CA ASN A 81 4.68 8.22 5.14
C ASN A 81 3.17 8.14 4.92
N SER A 82 2.37 8.14 5.99
CA SER A 82 0.91 8.21 5.93
C SER A 82 0.44 9.52 5.30
N ILE A 83 0.95 10.67 5.76
CA ILE A 83 0.65 11.98 5.15
C ILE A 83 0.97 11.99 3.65
N LYS A 84 2.12 11.44 3.25
CA LYS A 84 2.51 11.35 1.83
C LYS A 84 1.53 10.50 1.02
N LYS A 85 1.11 9.35 1.53
CA LYS A 85 0.13 8.47 0.86
C LYS A 85 -1.19 9.18 0.66
N PHE A 86 -1.76 9.78 1.71
CA PHE A 86 -3.00 10.55 1.57
C PHE A 86 -2.83 11.76 0.65
N GLY A 87 -1.75 12.53 0.78
CA GLY A 87 -1.46 13.65 -0.12
C GLY A 87 -1.38 13.25 -1.59
N LYS A 88 -0.82 12.07 -1.87
CA LYS A 88 -0.74 11.47 -3.21
C LYS A 88 -2.11 11.08 -3.73
N GLU A 89 -2.92 10.38 -2.94
CA GLU A 89 -4.31 10.04 -3.32
C GLU A 89 -5.15 11.30 -3.58
N ILE A 90 -5.05 12.31 -2.72
CA ILE A 90 -5.75 13.59 -2.90
C ILE A 90 -5.35 14.25 -4.23
N PHE A 91 -4.06 14.23 -4.56
CA PHE A 91 -3.60 14.76 -5.83
C PHE A 91 -4.22 14.01 -7.00
N ILE A 92 -4.12 12.67 -6.99
CA ILE A 92 -4.64 11.82 -8.07
C ILE A 92 -6.14 12.03 -8.24
N HIS A 93 -6.92 11.89 -7.16
CA HIS A 93 -8.38 11.96 -7.22
C HIS A 93 -8.95 13.35 -7.46
N HIS A 94 -8.25 14.43 -7.13
CA HIS A 94 -8.78 15.78 -7.34
C HIS A 94 -8.22 16.48 -8.57
N GLN A 95 -6.97 16.20 -8.96
CA GLN A 95 -6.29 16.92 -10.04
C GLN A 95 -6.28 16.16 -11.36
N LEU A 96 -6.46 14.83 -11.34
CA LEU A 96 -6.34 13.99 -12.53
C LEU A 96 -7.67 13.37 -12.99
N THR A 97 -8.81 13.84 -12.45
CA THR A 97 -10.15 13.30 -12.73
C THR A 97 -10.52 13.17 -14.20
N LYS A 98 -9.94 14.02 -15.06
CA LYS A 98 -10.18 14.04 -16.51
C LYS A 98 -9.30 13.09 -17.31
N MET A 99 -8.36 12.37 -16.69
CA MET A 99 -7.54 11.40 -17.39
C MET A 99 -8.35 10.15 -17.74
N GLU A 100 -8.21 9.71 -18.99
CA GLU A 100 -8.78 8.44 -19.47
C GLU A 100 -7.90 7.24 -19.10
N ASN A 101 -6.65 7.49 -18.69
CA ASN A 101 -5.70 6.47 -18.27
C ASN A 101 -6.11 5.74 -16.99
N ILE A 102 -5.55 4.54 -16.83
CA ILE A 102 -5.52 3.80 -15.56
C ILE A 102 -4.30 4.27 -14.77
N ILE A 103 -4.52 4.75 -13.56
CA ILE A 103 -3.45 5.17 -12.66
C ILE A 103 -3.12 4.03 -11.71
N ILE A 104 -1.88 3.58 -11.73
CA ILE A 104 -1.38 2.54 -10.84
C ILE A 104 -0.63 3.19 -9.69
N VAL A 105 -1.10 2.95 -8.47
CA VAL A 105 -0.49 3.46 -7.25
C VAL A 105 0.32 2.36 -6.57
N ASP A 106 1.65 2.50 -6.55
CA ASP A 106 2.51 1.59 -5.78
C ASP A 106 2.38 1.90 -4.28
N GLU A 107 1.94 0.91 -3.50
CA GLU A 107 1.69 1.01 -2.08
C GLU A 107 0.83 2.26 -1.74
N GLY A 108 -0.46 2.21 -2.05
CA GLY A 108 -1.42 3.27 -1.71
C GLY A 108 -1.78 3.31 -0.21
N ILE A 109 -2.99 3.79 0.10
CA ILE A 109 -3.45 3.90 1.50
C ILE A 109 -3.82 2.54 2.10
N SER A 110 -4.19 1.55 1.29
CA SER A 110 -4.38 0.15 1.73
C SER A 110 -3.11 -0.43 2.37
N HIS A 111 -1.93 0.04 1.97
CA HIS A 111 -0.67 -0.42 2.54
C HIS A 111 -0.47 -0.01 4.02
N LEU A 112 -1.34 0.83 4.58
CA LEU A 112 -1.28 1.18 6.01
C LEU A 112 -1.52 -0.04 6.91
N TYR A 113 -2.34 -1.01 6.49
CA TYR A 113 -2.49 -2.28 7.21
C TYR A 113 -1.15 -3.02 7.29
N GLN A 114 -0.35 -3.01 6.22
CA GLN A 114 0.95 -3.67 6.21
C GLN A 114 1.98 -2.92 7.08
N ASN A 115 1.85 -1.59 7.24
CA ASN A 115 2.73 -0.79 8.08
C ASN A 115 2.53 -0.97 9.58
N ILE A 116 1.37 -1.46 10.01
CA ILE A 116 1.07 -1.70 11.43
C ILE A 116 1.52 -3.09 11.92
N ILE A 117 2.12 -3.90 11.04
CA ILE A 117 2.71 -5.20 11.39
C ILE A 117 3.93 -4.96 12.30
N THR A 118 3.78 -5.25 13.58
CA THR A 118 4.91 -5.32 14.52
C THR A 118 4.86 -6.61 15.32
N ASP A 119 6.01 -7.26 15.53
CA ASP A 119 6.10 -8.49 16.34
C ASP A 119 5.84 -8.26 17.84
N LYS A 120 5.65 -7.00 18.25
CA LYS A 120 5.53 -6.60 19.67
C LYS A 120 4.10 -6.22 20.08
N ASN A 121 3.16 -6.27 19.14
CA ASN A 121 1.78 -5.85 19.37
C ASN A 121 0.85 -7.06 19.41
N ASP A 122 0.41 -7.36 20.63
CA ASP A 122 -0.65 -8.33 20.93
C ASP A 122 -2.04 -7.75 20.64
N ASP A 123 -2.18 -6.42 20.57
CA ASP A 123 -3.44 -5.69 20.33
C ASP A 123 -3.56 -5.24 18.86
N ASN A 124 -3.56 -6.21 17.92
CA ASN A 124 -3.66 -5.90 16.49
C ASN A 124 -5.07 -5.38 16.11
N GLU A 125 -6.13 -5.87 16.76
CA GLU A 125 -7.51 -5.51 16.42
C GLU A 125 -7.81 -4.03 16.67
N ALA A 126 -7.42 -3.47 17.83
CA ALA A 126 -7.63 -2.05 18.10
C ALA A 126 -6.83 -1.15 17.14
N LEU A 127 -5.66 -1.60 16.69
CA LEU A 127 -4.86 -0.90 15.67
C LEU A 127 -5.53 -0.94 14.30
N ILE A 128 -6.05 -2.10 13.90
CA ILE A 128 -6.81 -2.27 12.67
C ILE A 128 -8.03 -1.34 12.66
N ALA A 129 -8.80 -1.30 13.75
CA ALA A 129 -9.96 -0.41 13.86
C ALA A 129 -9.60 1.09 13.72
N LEU A 130 -8.42 1.51 14.20
CA LEU A 130 -7.94 2.88 13.99
C LEU A 130 -7.52 3.13 12.54
N VAL A 131 -6.87 2.15 11.89
CA VAL A 131 -6.54 2.22 10.46
C VAL A 131 -7.82 2.30 9.62
N ASP A 132 -8.84 1.52 9.94
CA ASP A 132 -10.15 1.58 9.28
C ASP A 132 -10.77 2.97 9.35
N GLN A 133 -10.78 3.56 10.56
CA GLN A 133 -11.29 4.93 10.74
C GLN A 133 -10.47 5.95 9.96
N LEU A 134 -9.16 5.76 9.86
CA LEU A 134 -8.27 6.64 9.11
C LEU A 134 -8.52 6.53 7.60
N ILE A 135 -8.65 5.32 7.06
CA ILE A 135 -8.90 5.07 5.64
C ILE A 135 -10.28 5.61 5.24
N VAL A 136 -11.34 5.33 6.02
CA VAL A 136 -12.71 5.83 5.74
C VAL A 136 -12.84 7.34 5.90
N SER A 137 -11.87 8.00 6.54
CA SER A 137 -11.88 9.47 6.62
C SER A 137 -11.75 10.14 5.25
N VAL A 138 -11.32 9.40 4.22
CA VAL A 138 -11.28 9.82 2.82
C VAL A 138 -12.09 8.84 1.97
N GLU A 139 -12.91 9.37 1.07
CA GLU A 139 -13.74 8.57 0.15
C GLU A 139 -13.00 8.47 -1.19
N PHE A 140 -11.99 7.60 -1.24
CA PHE A 140 -11.32 7.25 -2.49
C PHE A 140 -11.84 5.92 -3.01
N ASN A 141 -12.36 5.94 -4.24
CA ASN A 141 -12.86 4.74 -4.92
C ASN A 141 -11.71 4.05 -5.66
N ASN A 142 -10.72 3.57 -4.89
CA ASN A 142 -9.61 2.81 -5.43
C ASN A 142 -9.99 1.34 -5.56
N GLU A 143 -9.60 0.74 -6.67
CA GLU A 143 -9.55 -0.70 -6.78
C GLU A 143 -8.22 -1.20 -6.21
N ILE A 144 -8.21 -2.39 -5.64
CA ILE A 144 -7.02 -2.96 -5.03
C ILE A 144 -6.58 -4.19 -5.83
N MET A 145 -5.34 -4.15 -6.30
CA MET A 145 -4.65 -5.27 -6.89
C MET A 145 -3.71 -5.89 -5.86
N ILE A 146 -4.02 -7.09 -5.40
CA ILE A 146 -3.17 -7.85 -4.48
C ILE A 146 -2.29 -8.78 -5.30
N ILE A 147 -0.97 -8.56 -5.21
CA ILE A 147 0.01 -9.48 -5.79
C ILE A 147 0.30 -10.59 -4.79
N ASN A 148 0.08 -11.83 -5.21
CA ASN A 148 0.33 -13.03 -4.43
C ASN A 148 1.50 -13.83 -5.03
N ALA A 149 2.13 -14.61 -4.17
CA ALA A 149 3.10 -15.62 -4.53
C ALA A 149 3.03 -16.72 -3.48
N ASN A 150 3.48 -17.92 -3.81
CA ASN A 150 3.52 -19.00 -2.83
C ASN A 150 4.44 -18.63 -1.63
N GLU A 151 4.10 -19.13 -0.44
CA GLU A 151 4.79 -18.77 0.81
C GLU A 151 6.29 -19.08 0.74
N THR A 152 6.65 -20.21 0.14
CA THR A 152 8.03 -20.67 -0.05
C THR A 152 8.84 -19.69 -0.89
N THR A 153 8.27 -19.18 -1.97
CA THR A 153 8.85 -18.18 -2.87
C THR A 153 9.03 -16.86 -2.13
N ILE A 154 8.02 -16.41 -1.37
CA ILE A 154 8.12 -15.20 -0.54
C ILE A 154 9.25 -15.36 0.48
N TYR A 155 9.29 -16.49 1.18
CA TYR A 155 10.32 -16.81 2.17
C TYR A 155 11.72 -16.76 1.55
N HIS A 156 11.96 -17.48 0.44
CA HIS A 156 13.26 -17.50 -0.22
C HIS A 156 13.67 -16.10 -0.71
N ARG A 157 12.75 -15.34 -1.31
CA ARG A 157 13.03 -13.97 -1.77
C ARG A 157 13.37 -13.05 -0.61
N LEU A 158 12.65 -13.12 0.51
CA LEU A 158 12.92 -12.31 1.71
C LEU A 158 14.24 -12.70 2.38
N PHE A 159 14.50 -14.00 2.49
CA PHE A 159 15.72 -14.54 3.07
C PHE A 159 16.95 -14.13 2.26
N ASN A 160 16.92 -14.34 0.94
CA ASN A 160 18.03 -14.02 0.04
C ASN A 160 18.30 -12.51 -0.06
N ARG A 161 17.26 -11.68 0.00
CA ARG A 161 17.41 -10.22 -0.06
C ARG A 161 18.08 -9.62 1.19
N GLY A 162 18.04 -10.34 2.33
CA GLY A 162 18.52 -9.83 3.61
C GLY A 162 17.66 -8.68 4.13
N HIS A 163 16.54 -9.00 4.78
CA HIS A 163 15.66 -7.98 5.33
C HIS A 163 16.26 -7.33 6.59
N LYS A 164 16.36 -5.99 6.63
CA LYS A 164 17.01 -5.25 7.73
C LYS A 164 16.46 -5.55 9.14
N ARG A 165 15.19 -5.99 9.23
CA ARG A 165 14.47 -6.24 10.49
C ARG A 165 14.22 -7.71 10.80
N LEU A 166 14.31 -8.60 9.82
CA LEU A 166 14.02 -10.02 9.98
C LEU A 166 15.37 -10.75 9.92
N LYS A 167 15.88 -11.14 11.08
CA LYS A 167 17.21 -11.70 11.27
C LYS A 167 17.23 -13.22 11.26
N SER A 168 16.08 -13.87 11.46
CA SER A 168 15.95 -15.33 11.44
C SER A 168 14.86 -15.80 10.49
N GLY A 169 14.95 -17.07 10.09
CA GLY A 169 13.91 -17.71 9.27
C GLY A 169 12.54 -17.74 9.97
N ASP A 170 12.52 -17.94 11.29
CA ASP A 170 11.27 -17.95 12.06
C ASP A 170 10.61 -16.56 12.12
N GLU A 171 11.40 -15.49 12.21
CA GLU A 171 10.89 -14.12 12.11
C GLU A 171 10.30 -13.85 10.72
N ILE A 172 10.94 -14.35 9.65
CA ILE A 172 10.40 -14.23 8.29
C ILE A 172 9.06 -14.95 8.16
N LYS A 173 8.94 -16.19 8.66
CA LYS A 173 7.67 -16.94 8.61
C LYS A 173 6.55 -16.23 9.36
N LYS A 174 6.82 -15.78 10.59
CA LYS A 174 5.85 -15.01 11.38
C LYS A 174 5.41 -13.73 10.66
N PHE A 175 6.36 -13.03 10.06
CA PHE A 175 6.08 -11.83 9.27
C PHE A 175 5.17 -12.15 8.06
N ILE A 176 5.42 -13.23 7.32
CA ILE A 176 4.61 -13.61 6.16
C ILE A 176 3.17 -13.91 6.60
N ILE A 177 2.99 -14.75 7.62
CA ILE A 177 1.66 -15.11 8.16
C ILE A 177 0.90 -13.85 8.58
N LYS A 178 1.54 -12.97 9.35
CA LYS A 178 0.90 -11.73 9.83
C LYS A 178 0.58 -10.78 8.68
N SER A 179 1.42 -10.73 7.65
CA SER A 179 1.16 -9.93 6.45
C SER A 179 -0.03 -10.45 5.66
N GLN A 180 -0.20 -11.77 5.55
CA GLN A 180 -1.35 -12.41 4.91
C GLN A 180 -2.65 -12.14 5.69
N THR A 181 -2.65 -12.19 7.02
CA THR A 181 -3.81 -11.76 7.82
C THR A 181 -4.19 -10.31 7.53
N ASN A 182 -3.22 -9.41 7.40
CA ASN A 182 -3.50 -8.01 7.08
C ASN A 182 -3.99 -7.79 5.64
N ILE A 183 -3.77 -8.75 4.73
CA ILE A 183 -4.38 -8.72 3.40
C ILE A 183 -5.89 -9.00 3.50
N GLN A 184 -6.32 -9.90 4.40
CA GLN A 184 -7.75 -10.16 4.62
C GLN A 184 -8.50 -8.89 5.05
N HIS A 185 -7.90 -8.07 5.91
CA HIS A 185 -8.51 -6.78 6.28
C HIS A 185 -8.61 -5.79 5.11
N ILE A 186 -7.70 -5.86 4.15
CA ILE A 186 -7.81 -5.08 2.91
C ILE A 186 -8.98 -5.60 2.07
N GLU A 187 -9.11 -6.92 1.91
CA GLU A 187 -10.20 -7.55 1.18
C GLU A 187 -11.58 -7.22 1.78
N GLU A 188 -11.69 -7.25 3.10
CA GLU A 188 -12.92 -6.89 3.83
C GLU A 188 -13.28 -5.41 3.69
N LYS A 189 -12.26 -4.54 3.54
CA LYS A 189 -12.46 -3.10 3.58
C LYS A 189 -12.75 -2.47 2.23
N PHE A 190 -12.18 -3.02 1.16
CA PHE A 190 -12.26 -2.44 -0.18
C PHE A 190 -13.22 -3.25 -1.05
N ASN A 191 -14.14 -2.56 -1.73
CA ASN A 191 -15.22 -3.21 -2.50
C ASN A 191 -14.74 -3.91 -3.78
N HIS A 192 -13.62 -3.48 -4.33
CA HIS A 192 -13.10 -3.97 -5.61
C HIS A 192 -11.67 -4.42 -5.42
N VAL A 193 -11.52 -5.71 -5.16
CA VAL A 193 -10.23 -6.35 -4.88
C VAL A 193 -10.06 -7.49 -5.87
N PHE A 194 -8.91 -7.53 -6.53
CA PHE A 194 -8.55 -8.63 -7.42
C PHE A 194 -7.12 -9.08 -7.19
N HIS A 195 -6.89 -10.35 -7.50
CA HIS A 195 -5.67 -11.07 -7.17
C HIS A 195 -4.89 -11.36 -8.44
N ILE A 196 -3.57 -11.14 -8.37
CA ILE A 196 -2.64 -11.53 -9.41
C ILE A 196 -1.66 -12.53 -8.81
N GLN A 197 -1.56 -13.71 -9.43
CA GLN A 197 -0.63 -14.74 -8.99
C GLN A 197 0.72 -14.55 -9.70
N ASN A 198 1.78 -14.30 -8.93
CA ASN A 198 3.13 -14.10 -9.43
C ASN A 198 4.06 -15.24 -9.03
N ASP A 199 3.65 -16.45 -9.37
CA ASP A 199 4.45 -17.66 -9.34
C ASP A 199 4.95 -18.01 -10.76
N GLU A 200 6.03 -18.78 -10.86
CA GLU A 200 6.71 -19.10 -12.12
C GLU A 200 5.81 -19.82 -13.15
N ASP A 201 4.70 -20.40 -12.69
CA ASP A 201 3.75 -21.19 -13.49
C ASP A 201 2.48 -20.42 -13.91
N GLY A 202 2.33 -19.15 -13.52
CA GLY A 202 1.15 -18.34 -13.82
C GLY A 202 1.26 -17.60 -15.16
N ASP A 203 0.18 -17.59 -15.94
CA ASP A 203 0.06 -16.71 -17.12
C ASP A 203 -0.29 -15.27 -16.68
N LEU A 204 0.73 -14.61 -16.12
CA LEU A 204 0.66 -13.21 -15.69
C LEU A 204 0.16 -12.31 -16.82
N GLU A 205 0.49 -12.61 -18.08
CA GLU A 205 0.08 -11.79 -19.22
C GLU A 205 -1.44 -11.88 -19.43
N THR A 206 -2.01 -13.08 -19.35
CA THR A 206 -3.47 -13.27 -19.40
C THR A 206 -4.17 -12.62 -18.20
N GLU A 207 -3.65 -12.75 -16.98
CA GLU A 207 -4.24 -12.10 -15.81
C GLU A 207 -4.21 -10.56 -15.94
N LEU A 208 -3.08 -9.99 -16.35
CA LEU A 208 -2.96 -8.55 -16.61
C LEU A 208 -3.92 -8.11 -17.73
N ASN A 209 -4.18 -8.97 -18.72
CA ASN A 209 -5.11 -8.68 -19.80
C ASN A 209 -6.57 -8.55 -19.37
N THR A 210 -6.95 -9.13 -18.23
CA THR A 210 -8.28 -8.94 -17.65
C THR A 210 -8.46 -7.57 -17.03
N ILE A 211 -7.37 -6.92 -16.60
CA ILE A 211 -7.40 -5.57 -16.00
C ILE A 211 -7.79 -4.52 -17.07
N TRP A 212 -7.60 -4.81 -18.37
CA TRP A 212 -7.88 -3.83 -19.44
C TRP A 212 -9.34 -3.73 -19.87
N LYS A 213 -10.13 -4.76 -19.59
CA LYS A 213 -11.55 -4.85 -20.00
C LYS A 213 -12.45 -4.10 -19.03
#